data_AF-A0A8T7LG11-F1
#
_entry.id   AF-A0A8T7LG11-F1
#
_cell.length_a   1.000
_cell.length_b   1.000
_cell.length_c   1.000
_cell.angle_alpha   90.00
_cell.angle_beta   90.00
_cell.angle_gamma   90.00
#
_symmetry.space_group_name_H-M   'P 1'
#
loop_
_entity.id
_entity.type
_entity.pdbx_description
1 polymer ?
#
loop_
_entity_poly.entity_id
_entity_poly.type
_entity_poly.pdbx_seq_one_letter_code
_entity_poly.pdbx_strand_id
1 'polypeptide(L)'
;MSQSERRLLTIDVERRGYGRRYTSLPVDELRQDGFSIRFEGAYIRPHHIDLLEGDTIRWRDGGRLFQGRIAAISRTEQILDARLTDVTPLPPDAFFP
;
A
#
# COMPACT_ATOMS: atom_id res chain seq x y z
N MET A 1 -10.31 18.71 -23.70
CA MET A 1 -10.18 18.52 -22.25
C MET A 1 -9.09 17.48 -22.03
N SER A 2 -8.00 17.87 -21.37
CA SER A 2 -6.83 17.00 -21.17
C SER A 2 -7.21 15.87 -20.20
N GLN A 3 -7.24 14.64 -20.72
CA GLN A 3 -7.41 13.42 -19.93
C GLN A 3 -6.08 13.17 -19.24
N SER A 4 -5.87 13.78 -18.07
CA SER A 4 -4.76 13.39 -17.19
C SER A 4 -4.97 11.93 -16.84
N GLU A 5 -4.18 11.04 -17.43
CA GLU A 5 -4.10 9.63 -17.01
C GLU A 5 -3.79 9.63 -15.51
N ARG A 6 -4.81 9.37 -14.68
CA ARG A 6 -4.59 9.15 -13.24
C ARG A 6 -3.73 7.90 -13.14
N ARG A 7 -2.46 8.10 -12.83
CA ARG A 7 -1.53 7.02 -12.55
C ARG A 7 -2.11 6.22 -11.38
N LEU A 8 -2.44 4.96 -11.62
CA LEU A 8 -2.95 4.07 -10.58
C LEU A 8 -1.85 3.90 -9.52
N LEU A 9 -2.14 4.30 -8.29
CA LEU A 9 -1.26 4.07 -7.16
C LEU A 9 -1.48 2.64 -6.66
N THR A 10 -0.39 1.89 -6.54
CA THR A 10 -0.47 0.51 -6.08
C THR A 10 0.64 0.21 -5.08
N ILE A 11 0.36 -0.76 -4.21
CA ILE A 11 1.32 -1.30 -3.26
C ILE A 11 1.38 -2.83 -3.37
N ASP A 12 2.57 -3.38 -3.16
CA ASP A 12 2.77 -4.80 -2.91
C ASP A 12 2.85 -5.03 -1.40
N VAL A 13 2.30 -6.15 -0.95
CA VAL A 13 2.21 -6.50 0.46
C VAL A 13 2.79 -7.88 0.70
N GLU A 14 3.73 -7.96 1.64
CA GLU A 14 4.37 -9.19 2.06
C GLU A 14 4.26 -9.36 3.57
N ARG A 15 3.90 -10.56 4.02
CA ARG A 15 3.80 -10.92 5.43
C ARG A 15 4.91 -11.88 5.80
N ARG A 16 5.68 -11.53 6.84
CA ARG A 16 6.77 -12.38 7.34
C ARG A 16 6.25 -13.78 7.69
N GLY A 17 6.88 -14.81 7.15
CA GLY A 17 6.51 -16.22 7.37
C GLY A 17 5.34 -16.72 6.52
N TYR A 18 4.63 -15.84 5.80
CA TYR A 18 3.53 -16.19 4.89
C TYR A 18 3.84 -15.87 3.43
N GLY A 19 4.74 -14.92 3.17
CA GLY A 19 5.08 -14.45 1.82
C GLY A 19 4.12 -13.39 1.31
N ARG A 20 3.95 -13.32 -0.01
CA ARG A 20 3.16 -12.28 -0.68
C ARG A 20 1.66 -12.41 -0.36
N ARG A 21 1.04 -11.32 0.11
CA ARG A 21 -0.41 -11.22 0.37
C ARG A 21 -1.14 -10.53 -0.77
N TYR A 22 -0.58 -9.44 -1.27
CA TYR A 22 -1.15 -8.69 -2.37
C TYR A 22 -0.05 -8.30 -3.36
N THR A 23 -0.40 -8.35 -4.64
CA THR A 23 0.39 -7.75 -5.73
C THR A 23 -0.44 -6.63 -6.33
N SER A 24 0.14 -5.45 -6.46
CA SER A 24 -0.50 -4.27 -7.03
C SER A 24 -1.86 -3.92 -6.40
N LEU A 25 -1.97 -3.99 -5.07
CA LEU A 25 -3.16 -3.55 -4.34
C LEU A 25 -3.39 -2.06 -4.61
N PRO A 26 -4.53 -1.65 -5.18
CA PRO A 26 -4.80 -0.24 -5.44
C PRO A 26 -5.00 0.52 -4.13
N VAL A 27 -4.48 1.75 -4.10
CA VAL A 27 -4.64 2.71 -3.00
C VAL A 27 -5.03 4.06 -3.57
N ASP A 28 -5.74 4.86 -2.78
CA ASP A 28 -6.20 6.18 -3.21
C ASP A 28 -5.16 7.26 -2.93
N GLU A 29 -4.43 7.12 -1.83
CA GLU A 29 -3.37 8.06 -1.44
C GLU A 29 -2.13 7.29 -0.96
N LEU A 30 -0.95 7.73 -1.41
CA LEU A 30 0.34 7.32 -0.88
C LEU A 30 1.06 8.54 -0.31
N ARG A 31 1.54 8.39 0.92
CA ARG A 31 2.33 9.37 1.66
C ARG A 31 3.64 8.70 2.09
N GLN A 32 4.63 9.49 2.47
CA GLN A 32 5.91 8.96 2.92
C GLN A 32 5.75 8.06 4.16
N ASP A 33 4.76 8.32 5.00
CA ASP A 33 4.52 7.66 6.28
C ASP A 33 3.22 6.83 6.29
N GLY A 34 2.60 6.56 5.14
CA GLY A 34 1.29 5.92 5.14
C GLY A 34 0.60 5.80 3.79
N PHE A 35 -0.56 5.17 3.81
CA PHE A 35 -1.47 5.13 2.67
C PHE A 35 -2.92 5.02 3.13
N SER A 36 -3.86 5.32 2.23
CA SER A 36 -5.28 5.14 2.48
C SER A 36 -6.00 4.50 1.29
N ILE A 37 -7.08 3.78 1.60
CA ILE A 37 -8.01 3.19 0.64
C ILE A 37 -9.42 3.63 1.02
N ARG A 38 -10.14 4.21 0.07
CA ARG A 38 -11.53 4.66 0.17
C ARG A 38 -12.44 3.65 -0.52
N PHE A 39 -13.54 3.31 0.14
CA PHE A 39 -14.47 2.27 -0.31
C PHE A 39 -15.83 2.85 -0.73
N GLU A 40 -15.87 4.15 -1.04
CA GLU A 40 -17.08 4.84 -1.50
C GLU A 40 -17.62 4.18 -2.79
N GLY A 41 -18.87 3.71 -2.74
CA GLY A 41 -19.50 3.00 -3.86
C GLY A 41 -18.94 1.61 -4.16
N ALA A 42 -17.95 1.12 -3.40
CA ALA A 42 -17.42 -0.22 -3.56
C ALA A 42 -18.34 -1.28 -2.93
N TYR A 43 -18.31 -2.51 -3.45
CA TYR A 43 -19.00 -3.64 -2.83
C TYR A 43 -18.18 -4.26 -1.68
N ILE A 44 -16.86 -4.08 -1.71
CA ILE A 44 -15.95 -4.48 -0.64
C ILE A 44 -15.89 -3.42 0.47
N ARG A 45 -15.40 -3.81 1.64
CA ARG A 45 -15.28 -2.95 2.83
C ARG A 45 -13.85 -3.02 3.38
N PRO A 46 -13.41 -2.03 4.16
CA PRO A 46 -12.08 -2.02 4.81
C PRO A 46 -11.71 -3.32 5.53
N HIS A 47 -12.68 -3.97 6.18
CA HIS A 47 -12.47 -5.22 6.91
C HIS A 47 -12.25 -6.45 6.02
N HIS A 48 -12.56 -6.37 4.72
CA HIS A 48 -12.27 -7.45 3.76
C HIS A 48 -10.80 -7.44 3.28
N ILE A 49 -10.05 -6.38 3.61
CA ILE A 49 -8.64 -6.25 3.25
C ILE A 49 -7.77 -6.78 4.39
N ASP A 50 -7.09 -7.90 4.12
CA ASP A 50 -6.19 -8.62 5.02
C ASP A 50 -4.81 -7.95 5.10
N LEU A 51 -4.78 -6.77 5.71
CA LEU A 51 -3.57 -6.09 6.13
C LEU A 51 -3.43 -6.18 7.64
N LEU A 52 -2.22 -6.42 8.11
CA LEU A 52 -1.88 -6.48 9.53
C LEU A 52 -0.69 -5.58 9.85
N GLU A 53 -0.61 -5.18 11.11
CA GLU A 53 0.62 -4.59 11.66
C GLU A 53 1.78 -5.56 11.48
N GLY A 54 2.93 -5.03 11.06
CA GLY A 54 4.12 -5.80 10.73
C GLY A 54 4.22 -6.25 9.27
N ASP A 55 3.16 -6.12 8.46
CA ASP A 55 3.25 -6.38 7.02
C ASP A 55 4.24 -5.40 6.35
N THR A 56 5.05 -5.92 5.44
CA THR A 56 5.98 -5.15 4.62
C THR A 56 5.25 -4.65 3.38
N ILE A 57 5.38 -3.35 3.11
CA ILE A 57 4.74 -2.68 1.99
C ILE A 57 5.83 -2.18 1.04
N ARG A 58 5.65 -2.40 -0.25
CA ARG A 58 6.54 -1.86 -1.30
C ARG A 58 5.73 -1.11 -2.34
N TRP A 59 6.25 0.02 -2.81
CA TRP A 59 5.60 0.83 -3.82
C TRP A 59 6.62 1.58 -4.67
N ARG A 60 6.18 2.03 -5.85
CA ARG A 60 7.00 2.86 -6.73
C ARG A 60 6.53 4.31 -6.69
N ASP A 61 7.48 5.21 -6.53
CA ASP A 61 7.25 6.64 -6.68
C ASP A 61 8.40 7.27 -7.47
N GLY A 62 8.06 8.07 -8.49
CA GLY A 62 9.06 8.69 -9.37
C GLY A 62 10.07 7.72 -10.02
N GLY A 63 9.70 6.45 -10.23
CA GLY A 63 10.60 5.41 -10.76
C GLY A 63 11.53 4.77 -9.72
N ARG A 64 11.49 5.23 -8.47
CA ARG A 64 12.21 4.64 -7.33
C ARG A 64 11.30 3.65 -6.61
N LEU A 65 11.88 2.57 -6.11
CA LEU A 65 11.20 1.60 -5.28
C LEU A 65 11.40 1.97 -3.81
N PHE A 66 10.35 1.91 -3.01
CA PHE A 66 10.38 2.15 -1.57
C PHE A 66 9.85 0.93 -0.84
N GLN A 67 10.28 0.78 0.41
CA GLN A 67 9.75 -0.20 1.34
C GLN A 67 9.47 0.48 2.68
N GLY A 68 8.39 0.05 3.33
CA GLY A 68 8.08 0.38 4.72
C GLY A 68 7.38 -0.80 5.39
N ARG A 69 7.11 -0.67 6.68
CA ARG A 69 6.37 -1.67 7.46
C ARG A 69 5.14 -1.03 8.07
N ILE A 70 3.99 -1.73 8.03
CA ILE A 70 2.78 -1.25 8.71
C ILE A 70 3.02 -1.21 10.22
N ALA A 71 2.93 -0.01 10.78
CA ALA A 71 3.04 0.23 12.22
C ALA A 71 1.66 0.25 12.90
N ALA A 72 0.63 0.71 12.20
CA ALA A 72 -0.74 0.77 12.71
C ALA A 72 -1.74 0.76 11.56
N ILE A 73 -2.92 0.18 11.80
CA ILE A 73 -4.05 0.21 10.87
C ILE A 73 -5.28 0.75 11.57
N SER A 74 -5.90 1.76 10.96
CA SER A 74 -7.24 2.23 11.32
C SER A 74 -8.24 1.80 10.26
N ARG A 75 -9.39 1.29 10.70
CA ARG A 75 -10.50 0.94 9.83
C ARG A 75 -11.75 1.65 10.32
N THR A 76 -12.39 2.35 9.40
CA THR A 76 -13.76 2.85 9.55
C THR A 76 -14.66 2.08 8.57
N GLU A 77 -15.93 2.45 8.46
CA GLU A 77 -16.86 1.83 7.50
C GLU A 77 -16.42 1.98 6.04
N GLN A 78 -15.74 3.09 5.71
CA GLN A 78 -15.45 3.45 4.31
C GLN A 78 -13.98 3.73 4.03
N ILE A 79 -13.13 3.75 5.06
CA ILE A 79 -11.71 4.10 4.92
C ILE A 79 -10.86 3.07 5.67
N LEU A 80 -9.82 2.61 4.99
CA LEU A 80 -8.66 1.95 5.59
C LEU A 80 -7.48 2.93 5.54
N ASP A 81 -6.92 3.27 6.69
CA ASP A 81 -5.69 4.05 6.80
C ASP A 81 -4.59 3.18 7.43
N ALA A 82 -3.41 3.20 6.84
CA ALA A 82 -2.23 2.52 7.38
C ALA A 82 -1.10 3.52 7.59
N ARG A 83 -0.48 3.46 8.77
CA ARG A 83 0.77 4.18 9.06
C ARG A 83 1.95 3.26 8.83
N LEU A 84 2.99 3.78 8.20
CA LEU A 84 4.22 3.09 7.91
C LEU A 84 5.35 3.57 8.83
N THR A 85 6.25 2.65 9.14
CA THR A 85 7.54 2.91 9.77
C THR A 85 8.66 2.27 8.96
N ASP A 86 9.91 2.57 9.31
CA ASP A 86 11.11 2.05 8.66
C ASP A 86 11.11 2.28 7.13
N VAL A 87 10.59 3.44 6.70
CA VAL A 87 10.45 3.76 5.29
C VAL A 87 11.80 4.11 4.69
N THR A 88 12.23 3.34 3.70
CA THR A 88 13.50 3.52 3.00
C THR A 88 13.35 3.33 1.50
N PRO A 89 14.08 4.09 0.67
CA PRO A 89 14.26 3.70 -0.72
C PRO A 89 14.99 2.36 -0.80
N LEU A 90 14.66 1.58 -1.82
CA LEU A 90 15.33 0.35 -2.19
C LEU A 90 16.24 0.58 -3.42
N PRO A 91 17.30 -0.22 -3.58
CA PRO A 91 18.11 -0.21 -4.79
C PRO A 91 17.25 -0.44 -6.04
N PRO A 92 17.57 0.20 -7.19
CA PRO A 92 16.80 0.06 -8.43
C PRO A 92 16.72 -1.39 -8.96
N ASP A 93 17.74 -2.18 -8.66
CA ASP A 93 17.97 -3.57 -9.05
C ASP A 93 17.56 -4.57 -7.95
N ALA A 94 16.92 -4.10 -6.88
CA ALA A 94 16.49 -4.97 -5.80
C ALA A 94 15.43 -5.97 -6.30
N PHE A 95 15.74 -7.26 -6.16
CA PHE A 95 14.85 -8.36 -6.50
C PHE A 95 14.26 -8.96 -5.22
N PHE A 96 12.94 -9.15 -5.20
CA PHE A 96 12.22 -9.72 -4.06
C PHE A 96 11.39 -10.92 -4.57
N PRO A 97 11.50 -12.10 -3.93
CA PRO A 97 10.80 -13.30 -4.36
C PRO A 97 9.26 -13.20 -4.26
#